data_AF-A0A256H5P5-F1
#
_entry.id   AF-A0A256H5P5-F1
#
_cell.length_a   1.000
_cell.length_b   1.000
_cell.length_c   1.000
_cell.angle_alpha   90.00
_cell.angle_beta   90.00
_cell.angle_gamma   90.00
#
_symmetry.space_group_name_H-M   'P 1'
#
loop_
_entity.id
_entity.type
_entity.pdbx_description
1 polymer ?
#
loop_
_entity_poly.entity_id
_entity_poly.type
_entity_poly.pdbx_seq_one_letter_code
_entity_poly.pdbx_strand_id
1 'polypeptide(L)'
;MGRTNPTYRDRLGAIEDEWGAFRRALRRADQHRFDDLFVYARDHADAAGTLNHPDPLAPVWMAILLEQERRIDELETRVEALTDGEA
;
A
#
# COMPACT_ATOMS: atom_id res chain seq x y z
N MET A 1 -31.78 -11.37 6.98
CA MET A 1 -31.70 -9.96 6.55
C MET A 1 -30.34 -9.72 5.91
N GLY A 2 -30.29 -8.82 4.93
CA GLY A 2 -29.31 -8.79 3.84
C GLY A 2 -27.86 -8.74 4.30
N ARG A 3 -27.07 -9.68 3.80
CA ARG A 3 -25.61 -9.61 3.85
C ARG A 3 -25.21 -8.45 2.95
N THR A 4 -24.85 -7.31 3.55
CA THR A 4 -24.19 -6.22 2.84
C THR A 4 -23.01 -6.83 2.09
N ASN A 5 -22.95 -6.62 0.77
CA ASN A 5 -21.83 -7.12 -0.03
C ASN A 5 -20.54 -6.54 0.58
N PRO A 6 -19.55 -7.37 0.98
CA PRO A 6 -18.34 -6.87 1.61
C PRO A 6 -17.69 -5.84 0.69
N THR A 7 -17.39 -4.67 1.27
CA THR A 7 -16.72 -3.59 0.57
C THR A 7 -15.29 -4.03 0.21
N TYR A 8 -14.66 -3.33 -0.74
CA TYR A 8 -13.24 -3.56 -1.00
C TYR A 8 -12.40 -3.38 0.27
N ARG A 9 -12.78 -2.45 1.15
CA ARG A 9 -12.13 -2.24 2.45
C ARG A 9 -12.24 -3.46 3.37
N ASP A 10 -13.39 -4.13 3.40
CA ASP A 10 -13.56 -5.37 4.19
C ASP A 10 -12.67 -6.49 3.65
N ARG A 11 -12.58 -6.60 2.31
CA ARG A 11 -11.69 -7.56 1.66
C ARG A 11 -10.23 -7.27 1.94
N LEU A 12 -9.84 -5.99 1.95
CA LEU A 12 -8.47 -5.57 2.25
C LEU A 12 -8.04 -5.98 3.67
N GLY A 13 -8.93 -5.86 4.65
CA GLY A 13 -8.67 -6.35 6.00
C GLY A 13 -8.42 -7.86 6.05
N ALA A 14 -9.24 -8.65 5.34
CA ALA A 14 -9.04 -10.09 5.25
C ALA A 14 -7.71 -10.46 4.59
N ILE A 15 -7.32 -9.75 3.52
CA ILE A 15 -6.00 -9.93 2.88
C ILE A 15 -4.89 -9.66 3.89
N GLU A 16 -4.93 -8.51 4.58
CA GLU A 16 -3.89 -8.16 5.57
C GLU A 16 -3.74 -9.22 6.66
N ASP A 17 -4.85 -9.77 7.16
CA ASP A 17 -4.85 -10.84 8.16
C ASP A 17 -4.13 -12.10 7.64
N GLU A 18 -4.31 -12.46 6.36
CA GLU A 18 -3.61 -13.60 5.73
C GLU A 18 -2.08 -13.43 5.75
N TRP A 19 -1.59 -12.19 5.67
CA TRP A 19 -0.15 -11.90 5.74
C TRP A 19 0.40 -11.80 7.16
N GLY A 20 -0.42 -11.97 8.20
CA GLY A 20 0.00 -11.82 9.59
C GLY A 20 1.16 -12.76 10.00
N ALA A 21 1.24 -13.97 9.42
CA ALA A 21 2.35 -14.89 9.65
C ALA A 21 3.67 -14.39 9.03
N PHE A 22 3.61 -13.86 7.81
CA PHE A 22 4.75 -13.26 7.14
C PHE A 22 5.26 -12.05 7.91
N ARG A 23 4.36 -11.14 8.30
CA ARG A 23 4.68 -9.96 9.14
C ARG A 23 5.42 -10.35 10.42
N ARG A 24 4.94 -11.38 11.13
CA ARG A 24 5.57 -11.85 12.38
C ARG A 24 6.99 -12.41 12.17
N ALA A 25 7.31 -12.93 10.99
CA ALA A 25 8.63 -13.44 10.66
C ALA A 25 9.63 -12.33 10.29
N LEU A 26 9.17 -11.12 9.97
CA LEU A 26 10.02 -9.98 9.64
C LEU A 26 10.77 -9.44 10.87
N ARG A 27 11.94 -8.84 10.62
CA ARG A 27 12.65 -8.05 11.65
C ARG A 27 11.76 -6.89 12.09
N ARG A 28 11.92 -6.43 13.33
CA ARG A 28 11.13 -5.30 13.87
C ARG A 28 11.17 -4.05 12.98
N ALA A 29 12.32 -3.75 12.38
CA ALA A 29 12.47 -2.61 11.46
C ALA A 29 11.68 -2.77 10.15
N ASP A 30 11.44 -4.00 9.72
CA ASP A 30 10.72 -4.30 8.47
C ASP A 30 9.22 -4.48 8.74
N GLN A 31 8.81 -4.82 9.96
CA GLN A 31 7.40 -4.88 10.36
C GLN A 31 6.71 -3.53 10.20
N HIS A 32 7.36 -2.43 10.61
CA HIS A 32 6.78 -1.10 10.45
C HIS A 32 6.62 -0.73 8.97
N ARG A 33 7.64 -1.01 8.14
CA ARG A 33 7.56 -0.78 6.69
C ARG A 33 6.47 -1.62 6.04
N PHE A 34 6.29 -2.85 6.50
CA PHE A 34 5.24 -3.74 6.03
C PHE A 34 3.85 -3.19 6.38
N ASP A 35 3.66 -2.64 7.58
CA ASP A 35 2.40 -2.01 7.99
C ASP A 35 2.06 -0.82 7.09
N ASP A 36 3.06 -0.01 6.73
CA ASP A 36 2.89 1.14 5.84
C ASP A 36 2.38 0.72 4.45
N LEU A 37 2.75 -0.46 3.95
CA LEU A 37 2.25 -0.97 2.66
C LEU A 37 0.72 -1.12 2.66
N PHE A 38 0.16 -1.61 3.76
CA PHE A 38 -1.29 -1.75 3.90
C PHE A 38 -1.97 -0.42 4.22
N VAL A 39 -1.24 0.61 4.68
CA VAL A 39 -1.76 1.99 4.72
C VAL A 39 -1.95 2.50 3.29
N TYR A 40 -0.95 2.39 2.43
CA TYR A 40 -1.05 2.79 1.02
C TYR A 40 -2.24 2.13 0.30
N ALA A 41 -2.43 0.82 0.53
CA ALA A 41 -3.56 0.10 -0.03
C ALA A 41 -4.93 0.60 0.48
N ARG A 42 -5.02 1.02 1.75
CA ARG A 42 -6.26 1.57 2.34
C ARG A 42 -6.56 2.97 1.83
N ASP A 43 -5.54 3.79 1.64
CA ASP A 43 -5.68 5.17 1.13
C ASP A 43 -6.23 5.20 -0.30
N HIS A 44 -6.01 4.12 -1.05
CA HIS A 44 -6.51 3.93 -2.42
C HIS A 44 -7.73 3.00 -2.51
N ALA A 45 -8.35 2.64 -1.37
CA ALA A 45 -9.44 1.67 -1.33
C ALA A 45 -10.72 2.15 -2.04
N ASP A 46 -10.92 3.46 -2.15
CA ASP A 46 -12.01 4.08 -2.91
C ASP A 46 -11.81 3.89 -4.42
N ALA A 47 -10.62 4.15 -4.93
CA ALA A 47 -10.25 3.92 -6.33
C ALA A 47 -10.31 2.42 -6.66
N ALA A 48 -9.74 1.57 -5.81
CA ALA A 48 -9.78 0.12 -5.97
C ALA A 48 -11.20 -0.45 -5.90
N GLY A 49 -12.07 0.15 -5.08
CA GLY A 49 -13.48 -0.25 -4.97
C GLY A 49 -14.30 -0.05 -6.25
N THR A 50 -13.83 0.80 -7.18
CA THR A 50 -14.45 0.95 -8.51
C THR A 50 -14.09 -0.18 -9.46
N LEU A 51 -13.00 -0.89 -9.19
CA LEU A 51 -12.47 -1.95 -10.03
C LEU A 51 -12.94 -3.32 -9.50
N ASN A 52 -13.81 -3.99 -10.24
CA ASN A 52 -14.15 -5.41 -9.99
C ASN A 52 -13.05 -6.33 -10.55
N HIS A 53 -11.80 -6.15 -10.10
CA HIS A 53 -10.68 -6.97 -10.56
C HIS A 53 -10.85 -8.42 -10.09
N PRO A 54 -10.60 -9.44 -10.93
CA PRO A 54 -10.73 -10.84 -10.54
C PRO A 54 -9.69 -11.26 -9.48
N ASP A 55 -8.51 -10.65 -9.53
CA ASP A 55 -7.49 -10.80 -8.48
C ASP A 55 -7.64 -9.67 -7.45
N PRO A 56 -8.01 -9.98 -6.19
CA PRO A 56 -8.19 -8.98 -5.14
C PRO A 56 -6.88 -8.36 -4.64
N LEU A 57 -5.72 -8.97 -4.92
CA LEU A 57 -4.41 -8.41 -4.58
C LEU A 57 -3.91 -7.40 -5.62
N ALA A 58 -4.37 -7.47 -6.86
CA ALA A 58 -3.88 -6.58 -7.92
C ALA A 58 -4.03 -5.08 -7.57
N PRO A 59 -5.18 -4.61 -7.04
CA PRO A 59 -5.31 -3.19 -6.67
C PRO A 59 -4.49 -2.84 -5.42
N VAL A 60 -4.24 -3.80 -4.51
CA VAL A 60 -3.32 -3.62 -3.37
C VAL A 60 -1.91 -3.33 -3.86
N TRP A 61 -1.41 -4.14 -4.80
CA TRP A 61 -0.08 -3.94 -5.36
C TRP A 61 0.02 -2.65 -6.16
N MET A 62 -1.01 -2.29 -6.92
CA MET A 62 -1.02 -1.05 -7.68
C MET A 62 -0.94 0.18 -6.75
N ALA A 63 -1.70 0.19 -5.66
CA ALA A 63 -1.65 1.26 -4.67
C ALA A 63 -0.28 1.37 -4.01
N ILE A 64 0.34 0.24 -3.65
CA ILE A 64 1.69 0.21 -3.08
C ILE A 64 2.72 0.76 -4.06
N LEU A 65 2.66 0.34 -5.33
CA LEU A 65 3.58 0.81 -6.36
C LEU A 65 3.44 2.31 -6.59
N LEU A 66 2.20 2.83 -6.62
CA LEU A 66 1.95 4.25 -6.84
C LEU A 66 2.51 5.13 -5.71
N GLU A 67 2.33 4.73 -4.45
CA GLU A 67 2.89 5.47 -3.31
C GLU A 67 4.42 5.36 -3.23
N GLN A 68 4.98 4.24 -3.66
CA GLN A 68 6.43 4.08 -3.75
C GLN A 68 7.02 4.96 -4.86
N GLU A 69 6.38 5.04 -6.02
CA GLU A 69 6.79 5.93 -7.12
C GLU A 69 6.79 7.40 -6.66
N ARG A 70 5.68 7.84 -6.02
CA ARG A 70 5.60 9.20 -5.45
C ARG A 70 6.73 9.48 -4.47
N ARG A 71 7.06 8.52 -3.61
CA ARG A 71 8.15 8.68 -2.64
C ARG A 71 9.53 8.73 -3.31
N ILE A 72 9.73 7.98 -4.40
CA ILE A 72 10.95 8.02 -5.20
C ILE A 72 11.10 9.42 -5.81
N ASP A 73 10.07 9.93 -6.49
CA ASP A 73 10.07 11.27 -7.08
C ASP A 73 10.42 12.37 -6.05
N GLU A 74 9.83 12.29 -4.85
CA GLU A 74 10.12 13.23 -3.75
C GLU A 74 11.57 13.16 -3.26
N LEU A 75 12.13 11.96 -3.22
CA LEU A 75 13.52 11.76 -2.82
C LEU A 75 14.48 12.23 -3.91
N GLU A 76 14.18 11.95 -5.17
CA GLU A 76 14.97 12.41 -6.32
C GLU A 76 14.99 13.93 -6.39
N THR A 77 13.83 14.59 -6.31
CA THR A 77 13.71 16.05 -6.26
C THR A 77 14.54 16.65 -5.12
N ARG A 78 14.52 16.00 -3.94
CA ARG A 78 15.29 16.48 -2.78
C ARG A 78 16.79 16.28 -2.95
N VAL A 79 17.21 15.19 -3.58
CA VAL A 79 18.63 14.95 -3.90
C VAL A 79 19.10 16.01 -4.90
N GLU A 80 18.36 16.25 -5.97
CA GLU A 80 18.67 17.30 -6.96
C GLU A 80 18.83 18.67 -6.31
N ALA A 81 17.88 19.06 -5.44
CA ALA A 81 17.95 20.33 -4.73
C ALA A 81 19.17 20.48 -3.80
N LEU A 82 19.64 19.36 -3.22
CA LEU A 82 20.85 19.36 -2.38
C LEU A 82 22.12 19.42 -3.23
N THR A 83 22.16 18.71 -4.36
CA THR A 83 23.32 18.72 -5.25
C THR A 83 23.47 20.03 -6.02
N ASP A 84 22.36 20.67 -6.40
CA ASP A 84 22.37 21.96 -7.10
C ASP A 84 22.70 23.13 -6.18
N GLY A 85 22.46 22.99 -4.86
CA GLY A 85 22.84 23.97 -3.84
C GLY A 85 24.29 23.89 -3.38
N GLU A 86 25.04 22.88 -3.83
CA GLU A 86 26.47 22.66 -3.53
C GLU A 86 27.40 23.12 -4.67
N ALA A 87 26.86 23.67 -5.77
CA ALA A 87 27.59 24.23 -6.93
C ALA A 87 27.64 25.77 -6.91
#